data_AF-A0A928S6T8-F1
#
_entry.id   AF-A0A928S6T8-F1
#
_cell.length_a   1.000
_cell.length_b   1.000
_cell.length_c   1.000
_cell.angle_alpha   90.00
_cell.angle_beta   90.00
_cell.angle_gamma   90.00
#
_symmetry.space_group_name_H-M   'P 1'
#
loop_
_entity.id
_entity.type
_entity.pdbx_description
1 polymer ?
#
loop_
_entity_poly.entity_id
_entity_poly.type
_entity_poly.pdbx_seq_one_letter_code
_entity_poly.pdbx_strand_id
1 'polypeptide(L)'
;MFQDARQPRRGGSRPAFTLVELVMVVVILGIMAALAAPRVSRGAKGASAHALEATLTNVRKAIDHYYAEHGRYPGYNPADGTPSGTAFIRQLTQFTDDVGAPRATYGGAWIYGPYLRDPFPANPFNQLSTVAVVQTLASARPSPGSTGWIAVLSTGDFKVNSTDAELSGKGGVSDPGKRDDMLLAP
;
A
#
# COMPACT_ATOMS: atom_id res chain seq x y z
N MET A 1 77.53 11.74 -49.24
CA MET A 1 77.04 10.91 -48.12
C MET A 1 76.08 11.76 -47.31
N PHE A 2 74.84 11.28 -47.21
CA PHE A 2 73.57 11.98 -46.96
C PHE A 2 73.54 13.07 -45.86
N GLN A 3 73.05 14.27 -46.23
CA GLN A 3 72.51 15.27 -45.31
C GLN A 3 71.12 14.79 -44.84
N ASP A 4 71.00 14.42 -43.58
CA ASP A 4 69.74 14.03 -42.96
C ASP A 4 69.01 15.30 -42.47
N ALA A 5 67.97 15.69 -43.19
CA ALA A 5 67.16 16.87 -42.88
C ALA A 5 66.19 16.55 -41.73
N ARG A 6 66.55 16.92 -40.49
CA ARG A 6 65.57 16.93 -39.39
C ARG A 6 64.52 18.01 -39.62
N GLN A 7 63.33 17.59 -40.05
CA GLN A 7 62.15 18.44 -40.04
C GLN A 7 61.63 18.64 -38.61
N PRO A 8 61.41 19.88 -38.13
CA PRO A 8 60.78 20.12 -36.86
C PRO A 8 59.27 19.79 -36.93
N ARG A 9 58.82 18.90 -36.03
CA ARG A 9 57.41 18.56 -35.86
C ARG A 9 56.63 19.80 -35.42
N ARG A 10 55.66 20.25 -36.24
CA ARG A 10 54.71 21.32 -35.87
C ARG A 10 53.97 20.92 -34.60
N GLY A 11 54.19 21.66 -33.51
CA GLY A 11 53.41 21.53 -32.28
C GLY A 11 51.96 21.89 -32.55
N GLY A 12 51.05 20.93 -32.33
CA GLY A 12 49.61 21.14 -32.46
C GLY A 12 49.15 22.21 -31.48
N SER A 13 48.49 23.25 -32.00
CA SER A 13 47.85 24.29 -31.19
C SER A 13 46.81 23.63 -30.30
N ARG A 14 47.00 23.70 -28.98
CA ARG A 14 45.95 23.30 -28.03
C ARG A 14 44.81 24.30 -28.15
N PRO A 15 43.57 23.87 -28.39
CA PRO A 15 42.45 24.80 -28.47
C PRO A 15 42.30 25.53 -27.13
N ALA A 16 42.37 26.86 -27.17
CA ALA A 16 42.09 27.72 -26.03
C ALA A 16 40.56 27.84 -25.89
N PHE A 17 40.05 27.50 -24.72
CA PHE A 17 38.62 27.62 -24.39
C PHE A 17 38.17 29.08 -24.48
N THR A 18 37.02 29.31 -25.11
CA THR A 18 36.45 30.66 -25.22
C THR A 18 35.53 30.96 -24.04
N LEU A 19 35.47 32.22 -23.60
CA LEU A 19 34.55 32.64 -22.54
C LEU A 19 33.08 32.41 -22.93
N VAL A 20 32.77 32.55 -24.23
CA VAL A 20 31.44 32.32 -24.80
C VAL A 20 31.01 30.87 -24.65
N GLU A 21 31.93 29.93 -24.82
CA GLU A 21 31.66 28.49 -24.68
C GLU A 21 31.24 28.14 -23.24
N LEU A 22 31.91 28.70 -22.23
CA LEU A 22 31.52 28.48 -20.84
C LEU A 22 30.18 29.15 -20.50
N VAL A 23 29.95 30.36 -21.01
CA VAL A 23 28.71 31.12 -20.77
C VAL A 23 27.50 30.38 -21.35
N MET A 24 27.59 29.86 -22.57
CA MET A 24 26.49 29.12 -23.20
C MET A 24 26.18 27.82 -22.44
N VAL A 25 27.20 27.13 -21.93
CA VAL A 25 27.02 25.89 -21.14
C VAL A 25 26.25 26.16 -19.85
N VAL A 26 26.62 27.17 -19.07
CA VAL A 26 25.91 27.48 -17.82
C VAL A 26 24.50 28.00 -18.06
N VAL A 27 24.25 28.68 -19.19
CA VAL A 27 22.91 29.10 -19.62
C VAL A 27 22.04 27.89 -19.93
N ILE A 28 22.53 26.92 -20.71
CA ILE A 28 21.79 25.69 -21.03
C ILE A 28 21.56 24.87 -19.77
N LEU A 29 22.56 24.73 -18.89
CA LEU A 29 22.42 24.04 -17.60
C LEU A 29 21.38 24.74 -16.70
N GLY A 30 21.31 26.08 -16.71
CA GLY A 30 20.31 26.84 -15.98
C GLY A 30 18.89 26.62 -16.50
N ILE A 31 18.69 26.59 -17.83
CA ILE A 31 17.40 26.29 -18.45
C ILE A 31 16.97 24.84 -18.16
N MET A 32 17.90 23.90 -18.30
CA MET A 32 17.67 22.49 -17.98
C MET A 32 17.28 22.30 -16.51
N ALA A 33 17.99 22.97 -15.58
CA ALA A 33 17.67 22.91 -14.16
C ALA A 33 16.29 23.51 -13.84
N ALA A 34 15.87 24.57 -14.52
CA ALA A 34 14.56 25.19 -14.34
C ALA A 34 13.40 24.30 -14.85
N LEU A 35 13.60 23.57 -15.95
CA LEU A 35 12.60 22.66 -16.52
C LEU A 35 12.60 21.27 -15.88
N ALA A 36 13.68 20.90 -15.20
CA ALA A 36 13.80 19.64 -14.48
C ALA A 36 12.91 19.57 -13.22
N ALA A 37 12.21 20.65 -12.84
CA ALA A 37 11.25 20.65 -11.73
C ALA A 37 10.18 19.55 -11.95
N PRO A 38 10.24 18.45 -11.19
CA PRO A 38 9.53 17.23 -11.56
C PRO A 38 8.05 17.35 -11.22
N ARG A 39 7.19 17.13 -12.22
CA ARG A 39 5.74 16.96 -12.04
C ARG A 39 5.43 15.58 -11.44
N VAL A 40 5.86 15.31 -10.20
CA VAL A 40 5.59 14.03 -9.51
C VAL A 40 4.40 14.10 -8.54
N SER A 41 3.89 15.29 -8.21
CA SER A 41 2.94 15.43 -7.10
C SER A 41 1.48 15.01 -7.40
N ARG A 42 0.95 15.24 -8.61
CA ARG A 42 -0.48 15.02 -8.91
C ARG A 42 -0.80 13.62 -9.48
N GLY A 43 0.05 13.11 -10.36
CA GLY A 43 -0.12 11.75 -10.91
C GLY A 43 0.03 10.66 -9.84
N ALA A 44 0.96 10.84 -8.91
CA ALA A 44 1.16 9.90 -7.80
C ALA A 44 -0.06 9.81 -6.88
N LYS A 45 -0.71 10.93 -6.56
CA LYS A 45 -1.93 10.95 -5.72
C LYS A 45 -3.11 10.22 -6.38
N GLY A 46 -3.33 10.43 -7.68
CA GLY A 46 -4.36 9.71 -8.43
C GLY A 46 -4.10 8.20 -8.49
N ALA A 47 -2.86 7.80 -8.77
CA ALA A 47 -2.45 6.39 -8.76
C ALA A 47 -2.65 5.74 -7.38
N SER A 48 -2.26 6.42 -6.30
CA SER A 48 -2.48 5.94 -4.92
C SER A 48 -3.95 5.81 -4.57
N ALA A 49 -4.82 6.70 -5.04
CA ALA A 49 -6.26 6.62 -4.82
C ALA A 49 -6.90 5.42 -5.53
N HIS A 50 -6.50 5.14 -6.77
CA HIS A 50 -6.97 3.95 -7.50
C HIS A 50 -6.45 2.65 -6.87
N ALA A 51 -5.18 2.62 -6.46
CA ALA A 51 -4.61 1.48 -5.73
C ALA A 51 -5.34 1.24 -4.41
N LEU A 52 -5.73 2.31 -3.69
CA LEU A 52 -6.49 2.21 -2.46
C LEU A 52 -7.86 1.56 -2.71
N GLU A 53 -8.60 2.02 -3.70
CA GLU A 53 -9.95 1.50 -4.00
C GLU A 53 -9.93 0.03 -4.43
N ALA A 54 -8.95 -0.35 -5.27
CA ALA A 54 -8.73 -1.74 -5.65
C ALA A 54 -8.40 -2.62 -4.42
N THR A 55 -7.55 -2.11 -3.52
CA THR A 55 -7.17 -2.81 -2.29
C THR A 55 -8.37 -2.99 -1.36
N LEU A 56 -9.14 -1.92 -1.11
CA LEU A 56 -10.34 -1.96 -0.27
C LEU A 56 -11.35 -2.99 -0.80
N THR A 57 -11.59 -2.98 -2.10
CA THR A 57 -12.50 -3.93 -2.76
C THR A 57 -12.03 -5.37 -2.58
N ASN A 58 -10.74 -5.63 -2.78
CA ASN A 58 -10.19 -6.98 -2.64
C ASN A 58 -10.27 -7.49 -1.19
N VAL A 59 -9.85 -6.66 -0.22
CA VAL A 59 -9.85 -7.05 1.20
C VAL A 59 -11.29 -7.24 1.71
N ARG A 60 -12.24 -6.37 1.35
CA ARG A 60 -13.65 -6.52 1.76
C ARG A 60 -14.26 -7.82 1.25
N LYS A 61 -14.00 -8.20 -0.01
CA LYS A 61 -14.45 -9.49 -0.55
C LYS A 61 -13.87 -10.68 0.24
N ALA A 62 -12.61 -10.59 0.63
CA ALA A 62 -11.99 -11.63 1.45
C ALA A 62 -12.60 -11.70 2.86
N ILE A 63 -12.92 -10.55 3.47
CA ILE A 63 -13.63 -10.48 4.76
C ILE A 63 -15.02 -11.12 4.65
N ASP A 64 -15.78 -10.81 3.60
CA ASP A 64 -17.10 -11.40 3.37
C ASP A 64 -17.01 -12.94 3.19
N HIS A 65 -16.00 -13.41 2.45
CA HIS A 65 -15.78 -14.85 2.27
C HIS A 65 -15.40 -15.54 3.59
N TYR A 66 -14.52 -14.93 4.38
CA TYR A 66 -14.18 -15.43 5.72
C TYR A 66 -15.42 -15.51 6.61
N TYR A 67 -16.27 -14.47 6.61
CA TYR A 67 -17.50 -14.43 7.38
C TYR A 67 -18.47 -15.53 6.96
N ALA A 68 -18.60 -15.80 5.65
CA ALA A 68 -19.47 -16.86 5.15
C ALA A 68 -19.07 -18.26 5.66
N GLU A 69 -17.77 -18.51 5.87
CA GLU A 69 -17.29 -19.81 6.34
C GLU A 69 -17.26 -19.92 7.87
N HIS A 70 -17.03 -18.81 8.60
CA HIS A 70 -16.81 -18.83 10.05
C HIS A 70 -17.95 -18.21 10.88
N GLY A 71 -18.93 -17.57 10.24
CA GLY A 71 -20.03 -16.85 10.90
C GLY A 71 -19.61 -15.60 11.67
N ARG A 72 -18.34 -15.17 11.56
CA ARG A 72 -17.80 -14.00 12.26
C ARG A 72 -16.70 -13.33 11.45
N TYR A 73 -16.48 -12.06 11.68
CA TYR A 73 -15.45 -11.30 10.98
C TYR A 73 -14.04 -11.68 11.48
N PRO A 74 -13.02 -11.62 10.61
CA PRO A 74 -11.63 -11.90 10.99
C PRO A 74 -11.14 -10.82 11.96
N GLY A 75 -10.16 -11.17 12.78
CA GLY A 75 -9.53 -10.27 13.77
C GLY A 75 -9.78 -10.66 15.22
N TYR A 76 -10.65 -11.63 15.50
CA TYR A 76 -10.69 -12.26 16.81
C TYR A 76 -9.60 -13.32 16.92
N ASN A 77 -8.75 -13.20 17.94
CA ASN A 77 -7.76 -14.21 18.25
C ASN A 77 -8.46 -15.51 18.70
N PRO A 78 -8.25 -16.64 18.02
CA PRO A 78 -8.89 -17.92 18.34
C PRO A 78 -8.58 -18.44 19.75
N ALA A 79 -7.43 -18.05 20.32
CA ALA A 79 -7.00 -18.56 21.63
C ALA A 79 -7.73 -17.90 22.81
N ASP A 80 -8.10 -16.63 22.70
CA ASP A 80 -8.61 -15.82 23.82
C ASP A 80 -9.80 -14.92 23.46
N GLY A 81 -10.24 -14.89 22.20
CA GLY A 81 -11.33 -14.06 21.71
C GLY A 81 -11.03 -12.56 21.67
N THR A 82 -9.77 -12.14 21.83
CA THR A 82 -9.41 -10.71 21.84
C THR A 82 -9.22 -10.15 20.42
N PRO A 83 -9.55 -8.87 20.18
CA PRO A 83 -9.24 -8.20 18.91
C PRO A 83 -7.73 -8.10 18.65
N SER A 84 -7.27 -8.53 17.48
CA SER A 84 -5.85 -8.52 17.11
C SER A 84 -5.67 -8.30 15.60
N GLY A 85 -4.88 -7.28 15.24
CA GLY A 85 -4.49 -7.01 13.85
C GLY A 85 -3.65 -8.14 13.24
N THR A 86 -2.83 -8.81 14.04
CA THR A 86 -2.06 -9.97 13.57
C THR A 86 -2.98 -11.16 13.30
N ALA A 87 -3.98 -11.39 14.15
CA ALA A 87 -4.97 -12.44 13.91
C ALA A 87 -5.76 -12.15 12.62
N PHE A 88 -6.20 -10.91 12.44
CA PHE A 88 -6.90 -10.45 11.24
C PHE A 88 -6.11 -10.77 9.96
N ILE A 89 -4.84 -10.38 9.92
CA ILE A 89 -3.98 -10.60 8.75
C ILE A 89 -3.82 -12.10 8.49
N ARG A 90 -3.46 -12.88 9.52
CA ARG A 90 -3.21 -14.31 9.35
C ARG A 90 -4.45 -15.10 8.97
N GLN A 91 -5.62 -14.72 9.47
CA GLN A 91 -6.90 -15.34 9.10
C GLN A 91 -7.26 -15.09 7.63
N LEU A 92 -6.83 -13.98 7.04
CA LEU A 92 -7.07 -13.69 5.64
C LEU A 92 -5.99 -14.25 4.71
N THR A 93 -4.73 -14.33 5.14
CA THR A 93 -3.61 -14.75 4.29
C THR A 93 -3.17 -16.21 4.48
N GLN A 94 -3.66 -16.91 5.50
CA GLN A 94 -3.33 -18.31 5.79
C GLN A 94 -4.59 -19.19 5.76
N PHE A 95 -4.40 -20.51 5.85
CA PHE A 95 -5.52 -21.45 5.99
C PHE A 95 -6.07 -21.40 7.41
N THR A 96 -7.37 -21.62 7.58
CA THR A 96 -8.02 -21.66 8.90
C THR A 96 -8.78 -22.95 9.13
N ASP A 97 -8.93 -23.30 10.41
CA ASP A 97 -9.91 -24.29 10.86
C ASP A 97 -11.29 -23.65 11.11
N ASP A 98 -12.26 -24.43 11.57
CA ASP A 98 -13.63 -23.99 11.85
C ASP A 98 -13.71 -22.87 12.89
N VAL A 99 -12.76 -22.85 13.83
CA VAL A 99 -12.60 -21.79 14.81
C VAL A 99 -11.63 -20.71 14.35
N GLY A 100 -11.31 -20.61 13.07
CA GLY A 100 -10.55 -19.50 12.52
C GLY A 100 -9.08 -19.45 12.97
N ALA A 101 -8.51 -20.56 13.46
CA ALA A 101 -7.12 -20.65 13.85
C ALA A 101 -6.21 -20.71 12.61
N PRO A 102 -5.30 -19.73 12.41
CA PRO A 102 -4.56 -19.66 11.16
C PRO A 102 -3.31 -20.56 11.15
N ARG A 103 -3.05 -21.19 10.01
CA ARG A 103 -1.85 -21.99 9.73
C ARG A 103 -1.40 -21.85 8.28
N ALA A 104 -0.10 -21.76 8.06
CA ALA A 104 0.47 -21.56 6.73
C ALA A 104 0.26 -22.75 5.76
N THR A 105 -0.02 -23.95 6.27
CA THR A 105 -0.14 -25.17 5.48
C THR A 105 -1.54 -25.75 5.52
N TYR A 106 -2.04 -26.18 4.35
CA TYR A 106 -3.31 -26.86 4.19
C TYR A 106 -3.30 -28.26 4.83
N GLY A 107 -4.44 -28.67 5.40
CA GLY A 107 -4.71 -30.07 5.77
C GLY A 107 -5.21 -30.29 7.20
N GLY A 108 -5.78 -31.46 7.47
CA GLY A 108 -6.45 -31.72 8.75
C GLY A 108 -7.65 -30.81 8.92
N ALA A 109 -7.71 -30.07 10.04
CA ALA A 109 -8.77 -29.09 10.28
C ALA A 109 -8.62 -27.79 9.46
N TRP A 110 -7.41 -27.48 8.93
CA TRP A 110 -7.12 -26.24 8.21
C TRP A 110 -7.47 -26.37 6.72
N ILE A 111 -8.76 -26.31 6.42
CA ILE A 111 -9.31 -26.50 5.07
C ILE A 111 -9.86 -25.22 4.44
N TYR A 112 -10.08 -24.18 5.25
CA TYR A 112 -10.65 -22.91 4.82
C TYR A 112 -9.55 -21.93 4.40
N GLY A 113 -9.87 -21.01 3.48
CA GLY A 113 -8.93 -20.02 2.96
C GLY A 113 -7.76 -20.60 2.14
N PRO A 114 -6.66 -19.82 1.94
CA PRO A 114 -6.54 -18.41 2.25
C PRO A 114 -7.43 -17.55 1.36
N TYR A 115 -7.88 -16.41 1.87
CA TYR A 115 -8.81 -15.52 1.20
C TYR A 115 -8.11 -14.38 0.45
N LEU A 116 -6.88 -14.06 0.87
CA LEU A 116 -5.98 -13.11 0.24
C LEU A 116 -4.64 -13.77 -0.03
N ARG A 117 -3.96 -13.28 -1.07
CA ARG A 117 -2.57 -13.65 -1.31
C ARG A 117 -1.66 -12.90 -0.33
N ASP A 118 -0.69 -13.63 0.23
CA ASP A 118 0.41 -13.07 1.01
C ASP A 118 1.42 -12.36 0.08
N PRO A 119 1.97 -11.19 0.43
CA PRO A 119 1.76 -10.43 1.67
C PRO A 119 0.47 -9.62 1.71
N PHE A 120 -0.04 -9.36 2.93
CA PHE A 120 -1.19 -8.46 3.13
C PHE A 120 -0.88 -7.05 2.57
N PRO A 121 -1.81 -6.43 1.82
CA PRO A 121 -1.53 -5.21 1.07
C PRO A 121 -1.22 -4.01 1.98
N ALA A 122 -0.18 -3.26 1.60
CA ALA A 122 0.19 -2.02 2.27
C ALA A 122 -0.76 -0.88 1.87
N ASN A 123 -1.05 0.01 2.81
CA ASN A 123 -1.77 1.24 2.52
C ASN A 123 -0.88 2.16 1.65
N PRO A 124 -1.34 2.59 0.45
CA PRO A 124 -0.53 3.37 -0.48
C PRO A 124 -0.14 4.77 0.04
N PHE A 125 -0.77 5.27 1.10
CA PHE A 125 -0.52 6.60 1.67
C PHE A 125 0.49 6.60 2.82
N ASN A 126 0.64 5.50 3.57
CA ASN A 126 1.58 5.41 4.70
C ASN A 126 2.49 4.17 4.67
N GLN A 127 2.35 3.32 3.66
CA GLN A 127 3.16 2.11 3.42
C GLN A 127 3.07 1.06 4.54
N LEU A 128 2.08 1.16 5.44
CA LEU A 128 1.85 0.19 6.49
C LEU A 128 0.85 -0.88 6.03
N SER A 129 1.17 -2.15 6.26
CA SER A 129 0.26 -3.29 6.06
C SER A 129 -0.47 -3.71 7.34
N THR A 130 -0.23 -3.00 8.45
CA THR A 130 -0.83 -3.31 9.76
C THR A 130 -2.27 -2.83 9.85
N VAL A 131 -3.07 -3.56 10.63
CA VAL A 131 -4.52 -3.31 10.80
C VAL A 131 -4.82 -3.01 12.26
N ALA A 132 -5.46 -1.87 12.52
CA ALA A 132 -6.08 -1.60 13.82
C ALA A 132 -7.46 -2.27 13.83
N VAL A 133 -7.62 -3.28 14.69
CA VAL A 133 -8.89 -3.98 14.84
C VAL A 133 -9.62 -3.38 16.03
N VAL A 134 -10.83 -2.90 15.79
CA VAL A 134 -11.69 -2.31 16.81
C VAL A 134 -13.01 -3.06 16.85
N GLN A 135 -13.62 -3.13 18.03
CA GLN A 135 -14.86 -3.89 18.18
C GLN A 135 -16.06 -3.16 17.58
N THR A 136 -16.17 -1.84 17.78
CA THR A 136 -17.33 -1.05 17.37
C THR A 136 -16.95 0.09 16.44
N LEU A 137 -17.93 0.56 15.65
CA LEU A 137 -17.75 1.69 14.74
C LEU A 137 -17.35 2.98 15.47
N ALA A 138 -17.83 3.19 16.70
CA ALA A 138 -17.50 4.37 17.50
C ALA A 138 -16.00 4.42 17.88
N SER A 139 -15.37 3.24 18.01
CA SER A 139 -13.94 3.09 18.29
C SER A 139 -13.07 3.16 17.04
N ALA A 140 -13.67 3.17 15.84
CA ALA A 140 -12.98 3.21 14.55
C ALA A 140 -12.51 4.63 14.17
N ARG A 141 -11.87 5.33 15.12
CA ARG A 141 -11.33 6.68 14.93
C ARG A 141 -9.97 6.60 14.23
N PRO A 142 -9.71 7.42 13.21
CA PRO A 142 -8.38 7.50 12.61
C PRO A 142 -7.31 7.85 13.65
N SER A 143 -6.24 7.06 13.67
CA SER A 143 -5.06 7.29 14.50
C SER A 143 -3.82 7.17 13.61
N PRO A 144 -3.36 8.29 13.02
CA PRO A 144 -2.23 8.27 12.08
C PRO A 144 -0.95 7.72 12.71
N GLY A 145 -0.20 6.93 11.95
CA GLY A 145 1.20 6.59 12.26
C GLY A 145 1.46 5.24 12.93
N SER A 146 0.44 4.52 13.42
CA SER A 146 0.62 3.18 13.99
C SER A 146 0.11 2.05 13.10
N THR A 147 -0.98 2.28 12.35
CA THR A 147 -1.54 1.27 11.44
C THR A 147 -1.91 1.83 10.07
N GLY A 148 -1.89 0.95 9.06
CA GLY A 148 -2.32 1.27 7.69
C GLY A 148 -3.84 1.29 7.55
N TRP A 149 -4.52 0.39 8.25
CA TRP A 149 -5.93 0.09 8.06
C TRP A 149 -6.69 0.06 9.37
N ILE A 150 -8.02 0.19 9.30
CA ILE A 150 -8.95 -0.03 10.41
C ILE A 150 -9.97 -1.08 9.98
N ALA A 151 -10.17 -2.09 10.82
CA ALA A 151 -11.20 -3.11 10.68
C ALA A 151 -12.15 -3.08 11.88
N VAL A 152 -13.46 -3.17 11.65
CA VAL A 152 -14.48 -3.09 12.69
C VAL A 152 -15.22 -4.42 12.83
N LEU A 153 -14.98 -5.12 13.94
CA LEU A 153 -15.46 -6.48 14.14
C LEU A 153 -16.99 -6.60 14.24
N SER A 154 -17.70 -5.57 14.72
CA SER A 154 -19.16 -5.63 14.81
C SER A 154 -19.87 -5.50 13.47
N THR A 155 -19.17 -5.06 12.41
CA THR A 155 -19.80 -4.72 11.11
C THR A 155 -19.05 -5.24 9.88
N GLY A 156 -17.83 -5.74 10.06
CA GLY A 156 -16.94 -6.08 8.95
C GLY A 156 -16.38 -4.87 8.21
N ASP A 157 -16.62 -3.65 8.70
CA ASP A 157 -16.17 -2.43 8.04
C ASP A 157 -14.64 -2.40 7.93
N PHE A 158 -14.15 -2.14 6.73
CA PHE A 158 -12.72 -2.08 6.45
C PHE A 158 -12.38 -0.81 5.69
N LYS A 159 -11.49 -0.01 6.29
CA LYS A 159 -11.16 1.33 5.80
C LYS A 159 -9.70 1.68 5.99
N VAL A 160 -9.28 2.71 5.27
CA VAL A 160 -7.96 3.32 5.42
C VAL A 160 -7.85 4.02 6.77
N ASN A 161 -6.72 3.86 7.46
CA ASN A 161 -6.42 4.65 8.66
C ASN A 161 -5.85 6.01 8.23
N SER A 162 -6.73 6.99 8.07
CA SER A 162 -6.34 8.36 7.70
C SER A 162 -7.27 9.40 8.32
N THR A 163 -6.69 10.52 8.77
CA THR A 163 -7.41 11.73 9.20
C THR A 163 -7.90 12.57 8.03
N ASP A 164 -7.45 12.29 6.82
CA ASP A 164 -7.96 12.90 5.59
C ASP A 164 -9.43 12.49 5.39
N ALA A 165 -10.33 13.47 5.37
CA ALA A 165 -11.76 13.24 5.29
C ALA A 165 -12.20 12.58 3.97
N GLU A 166 -11.52 12.88 2.86
CA GLU A 166 -11.83 12.27 1.56
C GLU A 166 -11.45 10.79 1.53
N LEU A 167 -10.33 10.45 2.18
CA LEU A 167 -9.86 9.06 2.29
C LEU A 167 -10.66 8.26 3.32
N SER A 168 -10.99 8.87 4.46
CA SER A 168 -11.77 8.25 5.54
C SER A 168 -13.18 7.88 5.07
N GLY A 169 -13.79 8.69 4.20
CA GLY A 169 -15.12 8.48 3.64
C GLY A 169 -15.23 7.29 2.65
N LYS A 170 -14.12 6.86 2.02
CA LYS A 170 -14.10 5.68 1.12
C LYS A 170 -14.17 4.34 1.86
N GLY A 171 -14.31 4.40 3.18
CA GLY A 171 -14.14 3.31 4.11
C GLY A 171 -15.38 2.54 4.51
N GLY A 172 -16.58 3.13 4.39
CA GLY A 172 -17.80 2.60 4.99
C GLY A 172 -18.46 1.45 4.22
N VAL A 173 -19.05 0.51 4.98
CA VAL A 173 -19.91 -0.62 4.58
C VAL A 173 -20.69 -0.34 3.30
N SER A 174 -20.56 -1.25 2.34
CA SER A 174 -21.06 -1.14 0.96
C SER A 174 -22.56 -1.40 0.80
N ASP A 175 -23.30 -1.67 1.87
CA ASP A 175 -24.75 -1.85 1.80
C ASP A 175 -25.42 -1.63 3.17
N PRO A 176 -26.25 -0.59 3.34
CA PRO A 176 -27.06 -0.41 4.53
C PRO A 176 -28.19 -1.45 4.65
N GLY A 177 -28.53 -2.22 3.61
CA GLY A 177 -29.60 -3.24 3.63
C GLY A 177 -29.22 -4.56 4.31
N LYS A 178 -27.93 -4.92 4.34
CA LYS A 178 -27.43 -6.12 5.06
C LYS A 178 -27.56 -6.00 6.60
N ARG A 179 -27.93 -4.82 7.11
CA ARG A 179 -28.09 -4.51 8.54
C ARG A 179 -29.27 -5.22 9.18
N ASP A 180 -30.35 -5.43 8.44
CA ASP A 180 -31.62 -5.88 9.01
C ASP A 180 -31.72 -7.42 9.00
N ASP A 181 -31.09 -8.08 8.03
CA ASP A 181 -31.11 -9.54 7.90
C ASP A 181 -30.17 -10.26 8.88
N MET A 182 -29.10 -9.58 9.34
CA MET A 182 -28.08 -10.19 10.21
C MET A 182 -28.41 -10.09 11.71
N LEU A 183 -29.43 -9.30 12.08
CA LEU A 183 -29.92 -9.16 13.44
C LEU A 183 -31.01 -10.20 13.80
N LEU A 184 -31.32 -11.09 12.86
CA LEU A 184 -32.41 -12.08 12.92
C LEU A 184 -31.94 -13.55 12.85
N ALA A 185 -30.65 -13.83 12.87
CA ALA A 185 -30.17 -15.20 13.05
C ALA A 185 -30.32 -15.62 14.52
N PRO A 186 -31.04 -16.72 14.83
CA PRO A 186 -31.28 -17.18 16.20
C PRO A 186 -30.02 -17.69 16.90
#